data_AF-K0F4V8-F1
#
_entry.id   AF-K0F4V8-F1
#
_cell.length_a   1.000
_cell.length_b   1.000
_cell.length_c   1.000
_cell.angle_alpha   90.00
_cell.angle_beta   90.00
_cell.angle_gamma   90.00
#
_symmetry.space_group_name_H-M   'P 1'
#
loop_
_entity.id
_entity.type
_entity.pdbx_description
1 polymer ?
#
loop_
_entity_poly.entity_id
_entity_poly.type
_entity_poly.pdbx_seq_one_letter_code
_entity_poly.pdbx_strand_id
1 'polypeptide(L)'
;MCGGCGISGSAVFAGGDAPTGIAPGVTLYFVAADGTVTPEFRETGKLGTVGEALDLMRRTQPGPGLHTEIPEAEGGPAPLVTEFDTLITVDMPYTRTELSDHAIAQVACTALGVHRQAGRPSATVLIKPTIGPDFGSLTCPVQR
;
A
#
# COMPACT_ATOMS: atom_id res chain seq x y z
N MET A 1 53.50 -8.95 -14.77
CA MET A 1 52.78 -7.66 -14.74
C MET A 1 51.43 -7.92 -14.09
N CYS A 2 51.20 -7.36 -12.90
CA CYS A 2 49.91 -7.43 -12.21
C CYS A 2 48.91 -6.50 -12.91
N GLY A 3 47.70 -6.98 -13.21
CA GLY A 3 46.59 -6.17 -13.71
C GLY A 3 45.29 -6.76 -13.20
N GLY A 4 44.68 -6.10 -12.22
CA GLY A 4 43.57 -6.59 -11.43
C GLY A 4 42.30 -6.87 -12.23
N CYS A 5 41.59 -7.92 -11.80
CA CYS A 5 40.24 -8.24 -12.23
C CYS A 5 39.29 -7.16 -11.66
N GLY A 6 38.61 -6.44 -12.55
CA GLY A 6 37.67 -5.38 -12.20
C GLY A 6 36.48 -5.95 -11.44
N ILE A 7 36.41 -5.64 -10.14
CA ILE A 7 35.15 -5.74 -9.41
C ILE A 7 34.24 -4.63 -9.91
N SER A 8 33.15 -5.01 -10.57
CA SER A 8 32.06 -4.10 -10.88
C SER A 8 31.52 -3.60 -9.54
N GLY A 9 31.69 -2.32 -9.25
CA GLY A 9 31.22 -1.72 -8.01
C GLY A 9 29.72 -1.88 -7.93
N SER A 10 29.24 -2.72 -7.02
CA SER A 10 27.86 -2.68 -6.56
C SER A 10 27.60 -1.25 -6.16
N ALA A 11 26.72 -0.55 -6.89
CA ALA A 11 26.28 0.78 -6.53
C ALA A 11 25.86 0.71 -5.06
N VAL A 12 26.62 1.40 -4.21
CA VAL A 12 26.22 1.67 -2.85
C VAL A 12 24.98 2.52 -3.03
N PHE A 13 23.81 1.90 -2.92
CA PHE A 13 22.60 2.65 -2.59
C PHE A 13 22.99 3.39 -1.33
N ALA A 14 23.14 4.71 -1.45
CA ALA A 14 23.20 5.58 -0.30
C ALA A 14 21.97 5.19 0.52
N GLY A 15 22.21 4.46 1.62
CA GLY A 15 21.19 4.20 2.60
C GLY A 15 20.69 5.58 2.96
N GLY A 16 19.49 5.91 2.46
CA GLY A 16 18.83 7.15 2.80
C GLY A 16 18.85 7.30 4.32
N ASP A 17 18.84 8.55 4.78
CA ASP A 17 18.80 8.91 6.20
C ASP A 17 18.07 7.86 7.04
N ALA A 18 18.70 7.45 8.15
CA ALA A 18 18.08 6.56 9.12
C ALA A 18 16.62 7.00 9.32
N PRO A 19 15.64 6.08 9.32
CA PRO A 19 14.24 6.45 9.27
C PRO A 19 13.95 7.38 10.44
N THR A 20 13.87 8.69 10.18
CA THR A 20 13.73 9.73 11.19
C THR A 20 12.34 9.69 11.83
N GLY A 21 11.51 8.71 11.46
CA GLY A 21 10.09 8.65 11.76
C GLY A 21 9.27 9.64 10.93
N ILE A 22 9.90 10.46 10.07
CA ILE A 22 9.24 11.50 9.29
C ILE A 22 9.42 11.18 7.80
N ALA A 23 8.54 10.34 7.27
CA ALA A 23 8.33 10.35 5.83
C ALA A 23 7.58 11.65 5.47
N PRO A 24 7.98 12.37 4.40
CA PRO A 24 7.28 13.58 3.96
C PRO A 24 5.82 13.31 3.58
N GLY A 25 5.48 12.04 3.36
CA GLY A 25 4.12 11.62 3.19
C GLY A 25 3.98 10.13 2.99
N VAL A 26 2.94 9.73 2.27
CA VAL A 26 2.54 8.34 2.09
C VAL A 26 2.33 8.01 0.62
N THR A 27 2.80 6.85 0.18
CA THR A 27 2.42 6.29 -1.12
C THR A 27 1.08 5.58 -1.02
N LEU A 28 0.07 6.10 -1.73
CA LEU A 28 -1.21 5.43 -1.94
C LEU A 28 -1.20 4.75 -3.30
N TYR A 29 -1.96 3.68 -3.45
CA TYR A 29 -2.12 3.05 -4.75
C TYR A 29 -3.53 3.33 -5.27
N PHE A 30 -3.62 3.64 -6.56
CA PHE A 30 -4.85 3.90 -7.29
C PHE A 30 -4.88 3.06 -8.55
N VAL A 31 -6.01 3.00 -9.22
CA VAL A 31 -6.19 2.21 -10.44
C VAL A 31 -6.09 3.15 -11.63
N ALA A 32 -5.28 2.80 -12.62
CA ALA A 32 -5.20 3.51 -13.89
C ALA A 32 -6.28 3.01 -14.86
N ALA A 33 -6.49 3.74 -15.95
CA ALA A 33 -7.50 3.40 -16.97
C ALA A 33 -7.31 2.01 -17.62
N ASP A 34 -6.09 1.46 -17.60
CA ASP A 34 -5.77 0.11 -18.09
C ASP A 34 -5.95 -0.99 -17.04
N GLY A 35 -6.46 -0.65 -15.84
CA GLY A 35 -6.65 -1.57 -14.71
C GLY A 35 -5.39 -1.81 -13.88
N THR A 36 -4.27 -1.15 -14.19
CA THR A 36 -3.03 -1.31 -13.41
C THR A 36 -3.10 -0.52 -12.10
N VAL A 37 -2.59 -1.14 -11.02
CA VAL A 37 -2.54 -0.50 -9.69
C VAL A 37 -1.27 0.33 -9.58
N THR A 38 -1.39 1.65 -9.67
CA THR A 38 -0.28 2.60 -9.79
C THR A 38 -0.04 3.35 -8.47
N PRO A 39 1.21 3.49 -8.01
CA PRO A 39 1.54 4.29 -6.83
C PRO A 39 1.44 5.80 -7.13
N GLU A 40 0.85 6.54 -6.18
CA GLU A 40 0.81 7.99 -6.16
C GLU A 40 1.24 8.49 -4.77
N PHE A 41 2.28 9.31 -4.73
CA PHE A 41 2.76 9.89 -3.48
C PHE A 41 1.85 11.05 -3.04
N ARG A 42 1.45 11.04 -1.77
CA ARG A 42 0.69 12.12 -1.13
C ARG A 42 1.52 12.75 -0.04
N GLU A 43 1.79 14.04 -0.20
CA GLU A 43 2.45 14.83 0.82
C GLU A 43 1.48 15.10 1.97
N THR A 44 1.78 14.52 3.13
CA THR A 44 0.94 14.59 4.34
C THR A 44 1.74 15.11 5.54
N GLY A 45 3.05 15.32 5.39
CA GLY A 45 3.97 15.73 6.46
C GLY A 45 4.29 14.62 7.48
N LYS A 46 3.71 13.43 7.31
CA LYS A 46 3.95 12.22 8.11
C LYS A 46 3.58 10.98 7.31
N LEU A 47 4.22 9.83 7.56
CA LEU A 47 3.82 8.56 6.93
C LEU A 47 2.40 8.11 7.32
N GLY A 48 2.07 8.27 8.61
CA GLY A 48 0.83 7.73 9.18
C GLY A 48 0.87 6.20 9.36
N THR A 49 -0.29 5.66 9.73
CA THR A 49 -0.58 4.22 9.84
C THR A 49 -1.23 3.69 8.56
N VAL A 50 -1.29 2.36 8.40
CA VAL A 50 -2.03 1.74 7.30
C VAL A 50 -3.51 2.18 7.30
N GLY A 51 -4.13 2.25 8.47
CA GLY A 51 -5.52 2.71 8.61
C GLY A 51 -5.71 4.16 8.17
N GLU A 52 -4.82 5.07 8.57
CA GLU A 52 -4.84 6.46 8.11
C GLU A 52 -4.64 6.58 6.59
N ALA A 53 -3.77 5.76 6.00
CA ALA A 53 -3.54 5.75 4.56
C ALA A 53 -4.77 5.27 3.77
N LEU A 54 -5.45 4.23 4.25
CA LEU A 54 -6.69 3.74 3.64
C LEU A 54 -7.84 4.76 3.78
N ASP A 55 -7.94 5.44 4.92
CA ASP A 55 -8.92 6.50 5.10
C ASP A 55 -8.60 7.73 4.21
N LEU A 56 -7.33 8.09 4.06
CA LEU A 56 -6.89 9.14 3.13
C LEU A 56 -7.22 8.79 1.68
N MET A 57 -6.97 7.54 1.26
CA MET A 57 -7.31 7.06 -0.08
C MET A 57 -8.80 7.21 -0.38
N ARG A 58 -9.68 6.90 0.58
CA ARG A 58 -11.13 7.02 0.43
C ARG A 58 -11.61 8.46 0.28
N ARG A 59 -10.87 9.43 0.82
CA ARG A 59 -11.27 10.85 0.87
C ARG A 59 -10.59 11.70 -0.20
N THR A 60 -9.53 11.19 -0.81
CA THR A 60 -8.69 11.97 -1.71
C THR A 60 -9.03 11.67 -3.16
N GLN A 61 -9.18 12.72 -3.97
CA GLN A 61 -9.27 12.57 -5.42
C GLN A 61 -7.92 12.10 -5.97
N PRO A 62 -7.86 10.96 -6.69
CA PRO A 62 -6.65 10.50 -7.37
C PRO A 62 -6.14 11.50 -8.40
N GLY A 63 -4.87 11.40 -8.78
CA GLY A 63 -4.30 12.18 -9.87
C GLY A 63 -5.01 11.95 -11.22
N PRO A 64 -4.76 12.80 -12.23
CA PRO A 64 -5.40 12.67 -13.54
C PRO A 64 -5.11 11.30 -14.18
N GLY A 65 -6.17 10.65 -14.66
CA GLY A 65 -6.09 9.31 -15.26
C GLY A 65 -6.06 8.15 -14.25
N LEU A 66 -6.15 8.46 -12.95
CA LEU A 66 -6.29 7.50 -11.87
C LEU A 66 -7.69 7.59 -11.26
N HIS A 67 -8.17 6.47 -10.73
CA HIS A 67 -9.41 6.37 -9.98
C HIS A 67 -9.25 5.41 -8.79
N THR A 68 -10.22 5.44 -7.88
CA THR A 68 -10.34 4.45 -6.81
C THR A 68 -11.44 3.45 -7.16
N GLU A 69 -11.18 2.17 -6.91
CA GLU A 69 -12.17 1.10 -7.05
C GLU A 69 -12.81 0.74 -5.71
N ILE A 70 -12.32 1.31 -4.60
CA ILE A 70 -12.98 1.22 -3.30
C ILE A 70 -14.32 1.96 -3.39
N PRO A 71 -15.45 1.33 -3.05
CA PRO A 71 -16.76 1.97 -3.08
C PRO A 71 -16.78 3.25 -2.24
N GLU A 72 -17.37 4.32 -2.78
CA GLU A 72 -17.57 5.57 -2.05
C GLU A 72 -18.34 5.28 -0.77
N ALA A 73 -17.71 5.52 0.37
CA ALA A 73 -18.40 5.44 1.64
C ALA A 73 -19.07 6.78 1.89
N GLU A 74 -20.38 6.84 1.66
CA GLU A 74 -21.22 7.97 2.09
C GLU A 74 -21.27 8.03 3.63
N GLY A 75 -20.16 8.44 4.26
CA GLY A 75 -20.02 8.50 5.71
C GLY A 75 -19.90 7.14 6.41
N GLY A 76 -19.69 6.05 5.68
CA GLY A 76 -19.47 4.72 6.26
C GLY A 76 -18.21 4.64 7.13
N PRO A 77 -18.15 3.68 8.08
CA PRO A 77 -17.02 3.54 8.99
C PRO A 77 -15.70 3.37 8.23
N ALA A 78 -14.58 3.79 8.84
CA ALA A 78 -13.26 3.56 8.25
C ALA A 78 -12.89 2.07 8.32
N PRO A 79 -12.05 1.57 7.40
CA PRO A 79 -11.45 0.25 7.53
C PRO A 79 -10.73 0.13 8.88
N LEU A 80 -10.98 -0.96 9.60
CA LEU A 80 -10.25 -1.26 10.82
C LEU A 80 -9.00 -2.06 10.45
N VAL A 81 -7.85 -1.65 10.97
CA VAL A 81 -6.57 -2.28 10.65
C VAL A 81 -5.92 -2.83 11.91
N THR A 82 -5.49 -4.09 11.85
CA THR A 82 -4.68 -4.73 12.88
C THR A 82 -3.37 -5.18 12.25
N GLU A 83 -2.25 -4.62 12.72
CA GLU A 83 -0.90 -4.94 12.22
C GLU A 83 -0.18 -5.90 13.18
N PHE A 84 0.21 -7.07 12.66
CA PHE A 84 1.18 -7.98 13.25
C PHE A 84 2.50 -7.91 12.46
N ASP A 85 3.58 -8.51 12.96
CA ASP A 85 4.91 -8.41 12.31
C ASP A 85 4.94 -8.86 10.84
N THR A 86 4.19 -9.90 10.49
CA THR A 86 4.18 -10.48 9.14
C THR A 86 2.79 -10.52 8.49
N LEU A 87 1.79 -9.97 9.17
CA LEU A 87 0.39 -10.02 8.74
C LEU A 87 -0.31 -8.71 9.07
N ILE A 88 -0.92 -8.10 8.06
CA ILE A 88 -1.81 -6.94 8.21
C ILE A 88 -3.22 -7.43 7.96
N THR A 89 -4.09 -7.35 8.97
CA THR A 89 -5.52 -7.63 8.79
C THR A 89 -6.25 -6.31 8.56
N VAL A 90 -7.06 -6.27 7.50
CA VAL A 90 -7.89 -5.11 7.15
C VAL A 90 -9.35 -5.55 7.13
N ASP A 91 -10.12 -5.13 8.12
CA ASP A 91 -11.56 -5.32 8.17
C ASP A 91 -12.23 -4.19 7.39
N MET A 92 -12.81 -4.56 6.25
CA MET A 92 -13.43 -3.65 5.29
C MET A 92 -14.94 -3.56 5.55
N PRO A 93 -15.50 -2.34 5.62
CA PRO A 93 -16.92 -2.09 5.88
C PRO A 93 -17.81 -2.32 4.65
N TYR A 94 -17.43 -3.28 3.80
CA TYR A 94 -18.11 -3.64 2.57
C TYR A 94 -18.31 -5.15 2.52
N THR A 95 -19.30 -5.59 1.75
CA THR A 95 -19.49 -7.00 1.43
C THR A 95 -18.43 -7.47 0.42
N ARG A 96 -18.20 -8.78 0.37
CA ARG A 96 -17.26 -9.37 -0.60
C ARG A 96 -17.60 -8.99 -2.04
N THR A 97 -18.88 -8.89 -2.37
CA THR A 97 -19.38 -8.58 -3.72
C THR A 97 -19.22 -7.13 -4.12
N GLU A 98 -19.05 -6.22 -3.17
CA GLU A 98 -18.79 -4.80 -3.43
C GLU A 98 -17.31 -4.51 -3.67
N LEU A 99 -16.43 -5.46 -3.32
CA LEU A 99 -14.99 -5.31 -3.49
C LEU A 99 -14.54 -6.00 -4.79
N SER A 100 -14.26 -5.20 -5.81
CA SER A 100 -13.65 -5.68 -7.06
C SER A 100 -12.23 -6.19 -6.82
N ASP A 101 -11.72 -7.04 -7.72
CA ASP A 101 -10.31 -7.50 -7.65
C ASP A 101 -9.32 -6.32 -7.66
N HIS A 102 -9.65 -5.24 -8.38
CA HIS A 102 -8.87 -4.02 -8.38
C HIS A 102 -8.94 -3.27 -7.04
N ALA A 103 -10.11 -3.19 -6.40
CA ALA A 103 -10.25 -2.62 -5.05
C ALA A 103 -9.42 -3.39 -4.03
N ILE A 104 -9.45 -4.72 -4.10
CA ILE A 104 -8.65 -5.62 -3.26
C ILE A 104 -7.15 -5.41 -3.48
N ALA A 105 -6.71 -5.33 -4.73
CA ALA A 105 -5.31 -5.06 -5.05
C ALA A 105 -4.88 -3.65 -4.59
N GLN A 106 -5.75 -2.65 -4.72
CA GLN A 106 -5.51 -1.27 -4.30
C GLN A 106 -5.27 -1.18 -2.78
N VAL A 107 -6.13 -1.82 -1.99
CA VAL A 107 -6.02 -1.89 -0.52
C VAL A 107 -4.77 -2.66 -0.11
N ALA A 108 -4.53 -3.84 -0.70
CA ALA A 108 -3.37 -4.67 -0.38
C ALA A 108 -2.05 -3.94 -0.70
N CYS A 109 -1.98 -3.29 -1.86
CA CYS A 109 -0.80 -2.52 -2.26
C CYS A 109 -0.54 -1.32 -1.36
N THR A 110 -1.58 -0.61 -0.94
CA THR A 110 -1.41 0.53 -0.04
C THR A 110 -0.98 0.10 1.35
N ALA A 111 -1.61 -0.95 1.90
CA ALA A 111 -1.22 -1.50 3.20
C ALA A 111 0.25 -1.94 3.20
N LEU A 112 0.66 -2.72 2.19
CA LEU A 112 2.05 -3.16 2.05
C LEU A 112 3.00 -1.99 1.76
N GLY A 113 2.56 -1.02 0.95
CA GLY A 113 3.34 0.17 0.62
C GLY A 113 3.69 0.97 1.86
N VAL A 114 2.71 1.25 2.73
CA VAL A 114 2.89 1.96 4.00
C VAL A 114 3.78 1.16 4.94
N HIS A 115 3.50 -0.14 5.10
CA HIS A 115 4.26 -1.01 5.99
C HIS A 115 5.74 -1.11 5.56
N ARG A 116 6.01 -1.20 4.25
CA ARG A 116 7.38 -1.14 3.69
C ARG A 116 8.05 0.21 3.91
N GLN A 117 7.34 1.33 3.68
CA GLN A 117 7.87 2.68 3.96
C GLN A 117 8.21 2.87 5.44
N ALA A 118 7.50 2.19 6.34
CA ALA A 118 7.81 2.16 7.77
C ALA A 118 9.02 1.28 8.13
N GLY A 119 9.73 0.71 7.14
CA GLY A 119 10.92 -0.12 7.34
C GLY A 119 10.60 -1.60 7.63
N ARG A 120 9.38 -2.07 7.34
CA ARG A 120 8.95 -3.46 7.57
C ARG A 120 8.66 -4.14 6.22
N PRO A 121 9.64 -4.83 5.61
CA PRO A 121 9.55 -5.25 4.21
C PRO A 121 8.68 -6.49 3.96
N SER A 122 8.41 -7.30 4.98
CA SER A 122 7.87 -8.65 4.83
C SER A 122 6.54 -8.80 5.55
N ALA A 123 5.45 -8.49 4.86
CA ALA A 123 4.10 -8.74 5.36
C ALA A 123 3.20 -9.31 4.25
N THR A 124 2.15 -10.01 4.68
CA THR A 124 0.99 -10.34 3.84
C THR A 124 -0.21 -9.56 4.33
N VAL A 125 -1.19 -9.33 3.45
CA VAL A 125 -2.44 -8.65 3.82
C VAL A 125 -3.59 -9.65 3.80
N LEU A 126 -4.40 -9.65 4.85
CA LEU A 126 -5.66 -10.38 4.90
C LEU A 126 -6.81 -9.38 4.90
N ILE A 127 -7.57 -9.33 3.81
CA ILE A 127 -8.73 -8.44 3.68
C ILE A 127 -9.99 -9.20 4.06
N LYS A 128 -10.71 -8.71 5.07
CA LYS A 128 -11.95 -9.29 5.60
C LYS A 128 -13.12 -8.37 5.28
N PRO A 129 -14.04 -8.78 4.38
CA PRO A 129 -15.29 -8.05 4.20
C PRO A 129 -16.20 -8.23 5.42
N THR A 130 -17.17 -7.33 5.58
CA THR A 130 -18.20 -7.45 6.63
C THR A 130 -19.10 -8.67 6.41
N ILE A 131 -19.37 -9.01 5.14
CA ILE A 131 -20.17 -10.17 4.75
C ILE A 131 -19.43 -10.96 3.68
N GLY A 132 -19.25 -12.26 3.93
CA GLY A 132 -18.57 -13.21 3.06
C GLY A 132 -17.21 -13.67 3.61
N PRO A 133 -16.56 -14.66 2.97
CA PRO A 133 -15.22 -15.09 3.34
C PRO A 133 -14.19 -14.00 3.05
N ASP A 134 -13.06 -14.05 3.74
CA ASP A 134 -11.89 -13.23 3.44
C ASP A 134 -11.26 -13.57 2.08
N PHE A 135 -10.40 -12.69 1.59
CA PHE A 135 -9.75 -12.84 0.28
C PHE A 135 -8.45 -13.68 0.34
N GLY A 136 -8.18 -14.35 1.46
CA GLY A 136 -6.93 -15.04 1.71
C GLY A 136 -5.75 -14.07 1.91
N SER A 137 -4.54 -14.64 1.97
CA SER A 137 -3.30 -13.86 2.08
C SER A 137 -2.93 -13.25 0.74
N LEU A 138 -2.91 -11.92 0.69
CA LEU A 138 -2.65 -11.12 -0.49
C LEU A 138 -1.25 -10.49 -0.45
N THR A 139 -0.68 -10.32 -1.63
CA THR A 139 0.50 -9.51 -1.90
C THR A 139 0.16 -8.42 -2.91
N CYS A 140 1.08 -7.48 -3.12
CA CYS A 140 0.90 -6.42 -4.10
C CYS A 140 1.50 -6.83 -5.46
N PRO A 141 0.72 -6.95 -6.54
CA PRO A 141 1.21 -7.44 -7.83
C PRO A 141 2.23 -6.51 -8.50
N VAL A 142 2.21 -5.21 -8.20
CA VAL A 142 3.16 -4.22 -8.74
C VAL A 142 4.53 -4.22 -8.05
N GLN A 143 4.83 -5.24 -7.23
CA GLN A 143 6.12 -5.37 -6.54
C GLN A 143 7.03 -6.48 -7.10
N ARG A 144 6.90 -6.78 -8.40
CA ARG A 144 7.89 -7.57 -9.14
C ARG A 144 8.82 -6.70 -9.95
#